data_AF-A0A661P1M4-F1
#
_entry.id   AF-A0A661P1M4-F1
#
_cell.length_a   1.000
_cell.length_b   1.000
_cell.length_c   1.000
_cell.angle_alpha   90.00
_cell.angle_beta   90.00
_cell.angle_gamma   90.00
#
_symmetry.space_group_name_H-M   'P 1'
#
loop_
_entity.id
_entity.type
_entity.pdbx_description
1 polymer ?
#
loop_
_entity_poly.entity_id
_entity_poly.type
_entity_poly.pdbx_seq_one_letter_code
_entity_poly.pdbx_strand_id
1 'polypeptide(L)'
;MDTAFSHALRIVVCQSCGGAVHGAAEGGKATCSVCEEAVELPPRDEAEHGAGLPVIDEAQRLARLREQDPSAPALAPAIEPLVHGGELIADRAADAFTEWQLSRAALAGGAAVAEDRFYGTTLLLARHMARQGDDLMLRAVLETALDVLPSPSRKQVIRGMTAREAARLGDLPASEDWFAPCDPRSYDLHADSAYRCTAAYLATVKRKFEGVLTVLGPQAGALPMCDNLDPLCAVLRANAHERLGDLGKATAELSSAMERMPDGPELIEQIVRSHADLAACRRCYVSARSKIDGSTVIKKAGKGAAAARAGSPPPPASTRRRALPWMILSVAFLVLYLVTEPASTTSSGQRIDVFFFVLAVSFALPVCFLLWKQRRGRKR
;
A
#
# COMPACT_ATOMS: atom_id res chain seq x y z
N MET A 1 -10.40 -3.30 -24.79
CA MET A 1 -10.32 -4.47 -23.91
C MET A 1 -10.97 -4.03 -22.62
N ASP A 2 -12.00 -4.72 -22.15
CA ASP A 2 -12.64 -4.36 -20.89
C ASP A 2 -11.78 -4.88 -19.74
N THR A 3 -11.17 -3.97 -18.99
CA THR A 3 -10.45 -4.29 -17.75
C THR A 3 -11.41 -4.21 -16.56
N ALA A 4 -10.99 -4.71 -15.39
CA ALA A 4 -11.72 -4.50 -14.13
C ALA A 4 -11.97 -3.00 -13.84
N PHE A 5 -11.16 -2.12 -14.42
CA PHE A 5 -11.24 -0.67 -14.26
C PHE A 5 -11.92 0.05 -15.44
N SER A 6 -12.53 -0.68 -16.37
CA SER A 6 -13.33 -0.10 -17.45
C SER A 6 -14.37 0.87 -16.88
N HIS A 7 -14.44 2.07 -17.45
CA HIS A 7 -15.33 3.14 -17.01
C HIS A 7 -16.81 2.80 -17.28
N ALA A 8 -17.07 1.97 -18.30
CA ALA A 8 -18.43 1.54 -18.69
C ALA A 8 -19.06 0.53 -17.71
N LEU A 9 -18.25 -0.15 -16.90
CA LEU A 9 -18.72 -1.09 -15.88
C LEU A 9 -18.93 -0.36 -14.56
N ARG A 10 -19.88 -0.79 -13.75
CA ARG A 10 -20.01 -0.40 -12.35
C ARG A 10 -19.76 -1.61 -11.46
N ILE A 11 -18.85 -1.49 -10.51
CA ILE A 11 -18.51 -2.57 -9.58
C ILE A 11 -18.50 -1.99 -8.17
N VAL A 12 -19.39 -2.44 -7.30
CA VAL A 12 -19.47 -1.97 -5.90
C VAL A 12 -19.46 -3.14 -4.93
N VAL A 13 -19.27 -2.86 -3.64
CA VAL A 13 -19.31 -3.86 -2.58
C VAL A 13 -20.76 -4.04 -2.11
N CYS A 14 -21.22 -5.30 -2.10
CA CYS A 14 -22.51 -5.69 -1.54
C CYS A 14 -22.60 -5.28 -0.06
N GLN A 15 -23.70 -4.66 0.33
CA GLN A 15 -23.94 -4.26 1.73
C GLN A 15 -24.12 -5.46 2.66
N SER A 16 -24.65 -6.57 2.16
CA SER A 16 -24.99 -7.75 2.98
C SER A 16 -23.79 -8.66 3.24
N CYS A 17 -23.07 -9.08 2.19
CA CYS A 17 -22.00 -10.06 2.32
C CYS A 17 -20.58 -9.53 2.05
N GLY A 18 -20.45 -8.30 1.54
CA GLY A 18 -19.16 -7.74 1.15
C GLY A 18 -18.60 -8.24 -0.19
N GLY A 19 -19.32 -9.08 -0.94
CA GLY A 19 -18.93 -9.51 -2.29
C GLY A 19 -19.01 -8.37 -3.31
N ALA A 20 -18.22 -8.44 -4.39
CA ALA A 20 -18.32 -7.50 -5.49
C ALA A 20 -19.62 -7.70 -6.30
N VAL A 21 -20.25 -6.59 -6.68
CA VAL A 21 -21.53 -6.54 -7.41
C VAL A 21 -21.28 -5.80 -8.72
N HIS A 22 -21.56 -6.45 -9.84
CA HIS A 22 -21.45 -5.86 -11.17
C HIS A 22 -22.79 -5.27 -11.62
N GLY A 23 -22.75 -4.09 -12.22
CA GLY A 23 -23.89 -3.42 -12.82
C GLY A 23 -23.50 -2.45 -13.93
N ALA A 24 -24.50 -1.76 -14.46
CA ALA A 24 -24.32 -0.72 -15.47
C ALA A 24 -23.91 0.62 -14.84
N ALA A 25 -23.16 1.45 -15.57
CA ALA A 25 -22.75 2.78 -15.10
C ALA A 25 -23.95 3.71 -14.86
N GLU A 26 -25.02 3.54 -15.65
CA GLU A 26 -26.29 4.25 -15.56
C GLU A 26 -27.11 3.85 -14.31
N GLY A 27 -26.67 2.83 -13.56
CA GLY A 27 -27.36 2.31 -12.39
C GLY A 27 -28.40 1.23 -12.72
N GLY A 28 -29.33 1.01 -11.79
CA GLY A 28 -30.39 0.02 -11.87
C GLY A 28 -30.17 -1.19 -10.97
N LYS A 29 -30.92 -2.27 -11.25
CA LYS A 29 -30.90 -3.49 -10.44
C LYS A 29 -29.74 -4.40 -10.85
N ALA A 30 -28.98 -4.84 -9.85
CA ALA A 30 -27.97 -5.88 -9.96
C ALA A 30 -28.24 -6.99 -8.93
N THR A 31 -27.57 -8.13 -9.09
CA THR A 31 -27.63 -9.23 -8.11
C THR A 31 -26.22 -9.52 -7.64
N CYS A 32 -26.02 -9.62 -6.32
CA CYS A 32 -24.74 -10.03 -5.77
C CYS A 32 -24.48 -11.51 -6.11
N SER A 33 -23.35 -11.80 -6.75
CA SER A 33 -22.99 -13.16 -7.15
C SER A 33 -22.65 -14.10 -5.98
N VAL A 34 -22.48 -13.56 -4.77
CA VAL A 34 -22.08 -14.32 -3.58
C VAL A 34 -23.30 -14.68 -2.71
N CYS A 35 -24.16 -13.70 -2.40
CA CYS A 35 -25.31 -13.91 -1.51
C CYS A 35 -26.66 -13.78 -2.20
N GLU A 36 -26.68 -13.60 -3.53
CA GLU A 36 -27.89 -13.49 -4.36
C GLU A 36 -28.83 -12.31 -4.02
N GLU A 37 -28.41 -11.43 -3.11
CA GLU A 37 -29.18 -10.24 -2.73
C GLU A 37 -29.32 -9.30 -3.94
N ALA A 38 -30.54 -8.79 -4.16
CA ALA A 38 -30.80 -7.75 -5.13
C ALA A 38 -30.25 -6.41 -4.62
N VAL A 39 -29.44 -5.75 -5.42
CA VAL A 39 -28.79 -4.47 -5.10
C VAL A 39 -29.27 -3.42 -6.09
N GLU A 40 -29.85 -2.34 -5.57
CA GLU A 40 -30.18 -1.15 -6.38
C GLU A 40 -28.93 -0.26 -6.44
N LEU A 41 -28.47 0.04 -7.66
CA LEU A 41 -27.32 0.90 -7.90
C LEU A 41 -27.82 2.26 -8.42
N PRO A 42 -27.42 3.39 -7.81
CA PRO A 42 -27.69 4.69 -8.41
C PRO A 42 -26.88 4.85 -9.70
N PRO A 43 -27.21 5.80 -10.58
CA PRO A 43 -26.31 6.22 -11.67
C PRO A 43 -24.97 6.72 -11.12
N ARG A 44 -23.88 6.65 -11.91
CA ARG A 44 -22.59 7.18 -11.44
C ARG A 44 -22.66 8.69 -11.40
N ASP A 45 -22.25 9.26 -10.28
CA ASP A 45 -22.03 10.70 -10.16
C ASP A 45 -20.78 11.06 -10.97
N GLU A 46 -20.94 11.78 -12.08
CA GLU A 46 -19.85 12.26 -12.94
C GLU A 46 -19.67 13.77 -12.88
N ALA A 47 -20.21 14.42 -11.83
CA ALA A 47 -20.06 15.86 -11.68
C ALA A 47 -18.57 16.27 -11.57
N GLU A 48 -18.22 17.36 -12.25
CA GLU A 48 -16.89 17.96 -12.15
C GLU A 48 -16.64 18.44 -10.72
N HIS A 49 -15.48 18.08 -10.17
CA HIS A 49 -15.06 18.53 -8.86
C HIS A 49 -14.57 19.98 -8.97
N GLY A 50 -14.88 20.81 -7.97
CA GLY A 50 -14.42 22.20 -7.92
C GLY A 50 -15.22 23.20 -8.76
N ALA A 51 -16.29 22.77 -9.46
CA ALA A 51 -17.18 23.67 -10.17
C ALA A 51 -17.75 24.75 -9.22
N GLY A 52 -17.53 26.02 -9.55
CA GLY A 52 -18.02 27.17 -8.78
C GLY A 52 -17.13 27.64 -7.62
N LEU A 53 -15.94 27.05 -7.43
CA LEU A 53 -14.97 27.60 -6.48
C LEU A 53 -14.43 28.96 -6.98
N PRO A 54 -14.20 29.96 -6.09
CA PRO A 54 -13.65 31.24 -6.48
C PRO A 54 -12.28 31.08 -7.12
N VAL A 55 -11.99 31.76 -8.23
CA VAL A 55 -10.66 31.70 -8.85
C VAL A 55 -9.67 32.56 -8.05
N ILE A 56 -8.71 31.93 -7.38
CA ILE A 56 -7.58 32.63 -6.74
C ILE A 56 -6.30 32.54 -7.58
N ASP A 57 -5.41 33.50 -7.37
CA ASP A 57 -4.08 33.50 -7.98
C ASP A 57 -3.27 32.24 -7.61
N GLU A 58 -2.46 31.73 -8.54
CA GLU A 58 -1.73 30.49 -8.33
C GLU A 58 -0.70 30.60 -7.21
N ALA A 59 0.00 31.74 -7.06
CA ALA A 59 0.97 31.89 -5.98
C ALA A 59 0.28 31.86 -4.61
N GLN A 60 -0.88 32.51 -4.50
CA GLN A 60 -1.72 32.46 -3.30
C GLN A 60 -2.22 31.05 -3.00
N ARG A 61 -2.66 30.31 -4.03
CA ARG A 61 -3.08 28.92 -3.90
C ARG A 61 -1.97 28.04 -3.36
N LEU A 62 -0.78 28.10 -3.96
CA LEU A 62 0.38 27.32 -3.53
C LEU A 62 0.85 27.70 -2.12
N ALA A 63 0.71 28.96 -1.70
CA ALA A 63 0.98 29.37 -0.33
C ALA A 63 0.03 28.66 0.66
N ARG A 64 -1.29 28.67 0.38
CA ARG A 64 -2.29 27.97 1.22
C ARG A 64 -2.06 26.46 1.29
N LEU A 65 -1.65 25.85 0.19
CA LEU A 65 -1.32 24.42 0.16
C LEU A 65 -0.11 24.09 1.05
N ARG A 66 0.91 24.97 1.09
CA ARG A 66 2.04 24.81 2.02
C ARG A 66 1.64 25.00 3.49
N GLU A 67 0.64 25.81 3.78
CA GLU A 67 0.13 25.97 5.15
C GLU A 67 -0.59 24.71 5.66
N GLN A 68 -1.11 23.88 4.75
CA GLN A 68 -1.72 22.58 5.06
C GLN A 68 -0.71 21.45 5.22
N ASP A 69 0.57 21.75 4.99
CA ASP A 69 1.68 20.80 5.10
C ASP A 69 2.28 20.77 6.52
N PRO A 70 1.51 20.37 7.56
CA PRO A 70 2.19 19.78 8.72
C PRO A 70 1.55 18.46 9.18
N SER A 71 2.40 17.43 9.30
CA SER A 71 2.16 16.09 9.86
C SER A 71 1.04 15.28 9.21
N ALA A 72 1.36 14.07 8.74
CA ALA A 72 0.38 13.08 8.32
C ALA A 72 -0.83 13.07 9.28
N PRO A 73 -2.08 13.22 8.77
CA PRO A 73 -3.25 13.26 9.63
C PRO A 73 -3.26 12.03 10.54
N ALA A 74 -3.49 12.26 11.82
CA ALA A 74 -3.58 11.17 12.78
C ALA A 74 -4.63 10.16 12.29
N LEU A 75 -4.27 8.88 12.31
CA LEU A 75 -5.23 7.84 12.01
C LEU A 75 -6.37 7.93 13.02
N ALA A 76 -7.59 7.69 12.58
CA ALA A 76 -8.70 7.58 13.52
C ALA A 76 -8.38 6.45 14.53
N PRO A 77 -8.69 6.63 15.83
CA PRO A 77 -8.32 5.65 16.87
C PRO A 77 -8.79 4.21 16.60
N ALA A 78 -9.89 4.03 15.85
CA ALA A 78 -10.40 2.72 15.45
C ALA A 78 -9.48 1.99 14.43
N ILE A 79 -8.68 2.76 13.67
CA ILE A 79 -7.82 2.25 12.60
C ILE A 79 -6.40 2.01 13.09
N GLU A 80 -5.93 2.73 14.11
CA GLU A 80 -4.57 2.59 14.65
C GLU A 80 -4.15 1.13 14.91
N PRO A 81 -4.99 0.25 15.51
CA PRO A 81 -4.62 -1.15 15.77
C PRO A 81 -4.53 -2.03 14.51
N LEU A 82 -4.94 -1.52 13.35
CA LEU A 82 -4.92 -2.23 12.07
C LEU A 82 -3.64 -1.96 11.28
N VAL A 83 -2.84 -0.98 11.69
CA VAL A 83 -1.72 -0.44 10.90
C VAL A 83 -0.38 -0.65 11.58
N HIS A 84 0.64 -1.03 10.82
CA HIS A 84 2.03 -1.04 11.24
C HIS A 84 2.90 -0.43 10.14
N GLY A 85 3.72 0.58 10.48
CA GLY A 85 4.56 1.26 9.51
C GLY A 85 3.79 1.97 8.38
N GLY A 86 2.56 2.43 8.65
CA GLY A 86 1.70 3.06 7.64
C GLY A 86 0.99 2.08 6.69
N GLU A 87 1.16 0.78 6.91
CA GLU A 87 0.55 -0.29 6.10
C GLU A 87 -0.43 -1.14 6.91
N LEU A 88 -1.44 -1.68 6.23
CA LEU A 88 -2.37 -2.63 6.82
C LEU A 88 -1.64 -3.92 7.20
N ILE A 89 -1.80 -4.35 8.46
CA ILE A 89 -1.29 -5.64 8.93
C ILE A 89 -2.10 -6.75 8.25
N ALA A 90 -1.43 -7.70 7.60
CA ALA A 90 -2.07 -8.65 6.69
C ALA A 90 -3.15 -9.53 7.37
N ASP A 91 -2.93 -9.96 8.62
CA ASP A 91 -3.89 -10.76 9.39
C ASP A 91 -5.06 -9.93 9.96
N ARG A 92 -5.01 -8.60 9.84
CA ARG A 92 -6.07 -7.65 10.24
C ARG A 92 -6.93 -7.19 9.07
N ALA A 93 -6.76 -7.76 7.87
CA ALA A 93 -7.50 -7.35 6.68
C ALA A 93 -9.03 -7.52 6.84
N ALA A 94 -9.48 -8.62 7.45
CA ALA A 94 -10.89 -8.86 7.73
C ALA A 94 -11.48 -7.84 8.74
N ASP A 95 -10.70 -7.47 9.75
CA ASP A 95 -11.10 -6.46 10.74
C ASP A 95 -11.18 -5.06 10.09
N ALA A 96 -10.23 -4.72 9.22
CA ALA A 96 -10.27 -3.48 8.45
C ALA A 96 -11.48 -3.41 7.51
N PHE A 97 -11.82 -4.53 6.86
CA PHE A 97 -13.01 -4.61 6.03
C PHE A 97 -14.30 -4.48 6.85
N THR A 98 -14.32 -5.05 8.05
CA THR A 98 -15.44 -4.87 9.00
C THR A 98 -15.60 -3.41 9.41
N GLU A 99 -14.52 -2.74 9.83
CA GLU A 99 -14.55 -1.31 10.17
C GLU A 99 -14.99 -0.44 8.98
N TRP A 100 -14.56 -0.80 7.77
CA TRP A 100 -14.96 -0.12 6.54
C TRP A 100 -16.48 -0.24 6.29
N GLN A 101 -17.07 -1.44 6.41
CA GLN A 101 -18.52 -1.63 6.28
C GLN A 101 -19.31 -0.93 7.39
N LEU A 102 -18.82 -0.95 8.64
CA LEU A 102 -19.44 -0.23 9.75
C LEU A 102 -19.43 1.28 9.51
N SER A 103 -18.32 1.84 9.06
CA SER A 103 -18.20 3.27 8.75
C SER A 103 -19.05 3.66 7.53
N ARG A 104 -19.16 2.78 6.52
CA ARG A 104 -20.10 2.94 5.39
C ARG A 104 -21.54 3.03 5.85
N ALA A 105 -21.98 2.10 6.69
CA ALA A 105 -23.35 2.07 7.22
C ALA A 105 -23.63 3.32 8.08
N ALA A 106 -22.66 3.76 8.88
CA ALA A 106 -22.77 4.98 9.67
C ALA A 106 -22.92 6.24 8.80
N LEU A 107 -22.17 6.35 7.69
CA LEU A 107 -22.30 7.45 6.73
C LEU A 107 -23.67 7.45 6.05
N ALA A 108 -24.18 6.28 5.65
CA ALA A 108 -25.54 6.16 5.12
C ALA A 108 -26.62 6.61 6.13
N GLY A 109 -26.35 6.45 7.44
CA GLY A 109 -27.16 6.99 8.53
C GLY A 109 -26.92 8.47 8.86
N GLY A 110 -26.08 9.18 8.10
CA GLY A 110 -25.79 10.61 8.28
C GLY A 110 -24.71 10.95 9.31
N ALA A 111 -23.95 9.95 9.80
CA ALA A 111 -22.90 10.19 10.79
C ALA A 111 -21.61 10.73 10.14
N ALA A 112 -21.52 12.06 9.96
CA ALA A 112 -20.37 12.72 9.35
C ALA A 112 -19.01 12.35 9.98
N VAL A 113 -18.97 12.08 11.29
CA VAL A 113 -17.75 11.65 12.00
C VAL A 113 -17.19 10.31 11.53
N ALA A 114 -17.97 9.51 10.80
CA ALA A 114 -17.51 8.24 10.22
C ALA A 114 -16.70 8.44 8.93
N GLU A 115 -16.68 9.65 8.37
CA GLU A 115 -16.04 9.90 7.07
C GLU A 115 -14.54 9.65 7.09
N ASP A 116 -13.84 10.13 8.12
CA ASP A 116 -12.39 9.95 8.26
C ASP A 116 -12.03 8.47 8.41
N ARG A 117 -12.87 7.73 9.14
CA ARG A 117 -12.69 6.28 9.31
C ARG A 117 -12.92 5.54 8.01
N PHE A 118 -14.00 5.85 7.30
CA PHE A 118 -14.32 5.23 6.02
C PHE A 118 -13.26 5.52 4.97
N TYR A 119 -12.82 6.77 4.87
CA TYR A 119 -11.77 7.18 3.95
C TYR A 119 -10.43 6.50 4.29
N GLY A 120 -10.01 6.55 5.55
CA GLY A 120 -8.76 5.93 5.99
C GLY A 120 -8.72 4.42 5.74
N THR A 121 -9.79 3.71 6.08
CA THR A 121 -9.90 2.25 5.81
C THR A 121 -9.97 1.94 4.32
N THR A 122 -10.60 2.78 3.50
CA THR A 122 -10.61 2.64 2.02
C THR A 122 -9.19 2.66 1.47
N LEU A 123 -8.36 3.63 1.88
CA LEU A 123 -6.98 3.75 1.41
C LEU A 123 -6.13 2.53 1.81
N LEU A 124 -6.31 2.02 3.02
CA LEU A 124 -5.59 0.85 3.53
C LEU A 124 -5.98 -0.43 2.79
N LEU A 125 -7.28 -0.67 2.62
CA LEU A 125 -7.81 -1.82 1.89
C LEU A 125 -7.39 -1.79 0.43
N ALA A 126 -7.45 -0.62 -0.21
CA ALA A 126 -7.04 -0.47 -1.60
C ALA A 126 -5.57 -0.86 -1.80
N ARG A 127 -4.65 -0.37 -0.96
CA ARG A 127 -3.23 -0.76 -1.02
C ARG A 127 -3.03 -2.26 -0.77
N HIS A 128 -3.78 -2.83 0.17
CA HIS A 128 -3.71 -4.26 0.46
C HIS A 128 -4.16 -5.09 -0.75
N MET A 129 -5.31 -4.77 -1.35
CA MET A 129 -5.87 -5.50 -2.50
C MET A 129 -4.99 -5.36 -3.74
N ALA A 130 -4.45 -4.17 -4.00
CA ALA A 130 -3.48 -3.96 -5.09
C ALA A 130 -2.24 -4.85 -4.93
N ARG A 131 -1.74 -5.03 -3.69
CA ARG A 131 -0.61 -5.95 -3.41
C ARG A 131 -0.97 -7.43 -3.61
N GLN A 132 -2.22 -7.81 -3.36
CA GLN A 132 -2.70 -9.17 -3.61
C GLN A 132 -3.03 -9.43 -5.08
N GLY A 133 -3.13 -8.38 -5.90
CA GLY A 133 -3.60 -8.49 -7.28
C GLY A 133 -5.10 -8.76 -7.39
N ASP A 134 -5.88 -8.43 -6.35
CA ASP A 134 -7.35 -8.54 -6.38
C ASP A 134 -7.96 -7.28 -6.99
N ASP A 135 -7.79 -7.13 -8.30
CA ASP A 135 -8.21 -5.95 -9.05
C ASP A 135 -9.73 -5.73 -8.98
N LEU A 136 -10.51 -6.82 -8.88
CA LEU A 136 -11.95 -6.76 -8.83
C LEU A 136 -12.43 -6.16 -7.50
N MET A 137 -11.92 -6.68 -6.38
CA MET A 137 -12.30 -6.15 -5.07
C MET A 137 -11.71 -4.76 -4.83
N LEU A 138 -10.49 -4.49 -5.33
CA LEU A 138 -9.90 -3.16 -5.32
C LEU A 138 -10.82 -2.14 -6.00
N ARG A 139 -11.27 -2.45 -7.22
CA ARG A 139 -12.25 -1.62 -7.94
C ARG A 139 -13.53 -1.45 -7.14
N ALA A 140 -14.08 -2.53 -6.60
CA ALA A 140 -15.34 -2.51 -5.83
C ALA A 140 -15.26 -1.56 -4.62
N VAL A 141 -14.16 -1.64 -3.86
CA VAL A 141 -13.92 -0.79 -2.69
C VAL A 141 -13.80 0.68 -3.09
N LEU A 142 -13.01 0.99 -4.13
CA LEU A 142 -12.82 2.36 -4.59
C LEU A 142 -14.12 2.98 -5.12
N GLU A 143 -14.86 2.28 -5.98
CA GLU A 143 -16.11 2.82 -6.54
C GLU A 143 -17.21 2.92 -5.49
N THR A 144 -17.29 1.98 -4.53
CA THR A 144 -18.20 2.14 -3.37
C THR A 144 -17.83 3.38 -2.54
N ALA A 145 -16.55 3.69 -2.39
CA ALA A 145 -16.12 4.88 -1.68
C ALA A 145 -16.53 6.17 -2.41
N LEU A 146 -16.50 6.19 -3.75
CA LEU A 146 -16.98 7.32 -4.56
C LEU A 146 -18.48 7.59 -4.37
N ASP A 147 -19.29 6.54 -4.20
CA ASP A 147 -20.72 6.65 -3.95
C ASP A 147 -21.06 7.18 -2.56
N VAL A 148 -20.22 6.86 -1.57
CA VAL A 148 -20.55 7.06 -0.15
C VAL A 148 -19.88 8.31 0.44
N LEU A 149 -18.68 8.68 -0.01
CA LEU A 149 -17.95 9.83 0.56
C LEU A 149 -18.67 11.14 0.23
N PRO A 150 -18.99 12.00 1.21
CA PRO A 150 -19.56 13.31 0.95
C PRO A 150 -18.52 14.33 0.50
N SER A 151 -17.27 14.27 0.99
CA SER A 151 -16.24 15.27 0.66
C SER A 151 -15.76 15.15 -0.80
N PRO A 152 -15.87 16.22 -1.61
CA PRO A 152 -15.35 16.25 -2.97
C PRO A 152 -13.82 16.02 -3.03
N SER A 153 -13.05 16.56 -2.07
CA SER A 153 -11.59 16.39 -2.09
C SER A 153 -11.19 14.92 -1.91
N ARG A 154 -11.91 14.18 -1.06
CA ARG A 154 -11.67 12.74 -0.86
C ARG A 154 -12.10 11.93 -2.07
N LYS A 155 -13.25 12.24 -2.68
CA LYS A 155 -13.67 11.61 -3.95
C LYS A 155 -12.60 11.77 -5.03
N GLN A 156 -12.01 12.96 -5.17
CA GLN A 156 -10.93 13.22 -6.13
C GLN A 156 -9.69 12.34 -5.86
N VAL A 157 -9.29 12.14 -4.60
CA VAL A 157 -8.19 11.22 -4.28
C VAL A 157 -8.50 9.79 -4.73
N ILE A 158 -9.72 9.32 -4.45
CA ILE A 158 -10.18 7.98 -4.86
C ILE A 158 -10.22 7.86 -6.39
N ARG A 159 -10.75 8.86 -7.13
CA ARG A 159 -10.71 8.87 -8.60
C ARG A 159 -9.29 8.81 -9.15
N GLY A 160 -8.37 9.58 -8.58
CA GLY A 160 -6.97 9.52 -8.94
C GLY A 160 -6.35 8.14 -8.75
N MET A 161 -6.73 7.41 -7.69
CA MET A 161 -6.33 6.02 -7.49
C MET A 161 -6.91 5.11 -8.57
N THR A 162 -8.22 5.19 -8.82
CA THR A 162 -8.91 4.39 -9.86
C THR A 162 -8.31 4.61 -11.24
N ALA A 163 -8.00 5.86 -11.60
CA ALA A 163 -7.34 6.19 -12.87
C ALA A 163 -5.96 5.54 -12.99
N ARG A 164 -5.11 5.61 -11.95
CA ARG A 164 -3.79 4.96 -11.99
C ARG A 164 -3.88 3.44 -12.12
N GLU A 165 -4.85 2.80 -11.46
CA GLU A 165 -5.06 1.36 -11.61
C GLU A 165 -5.56 0.98 -13.01
N ALA A 166 -6.47 1.76 -13.61
CA ALA A 166 -6.87 1.58 -15.01
C ALA A 166 -5.65 1.66 -15.95
N ALA A 167 -4.80 2.68 -15.76
CA ALA A 167 -3.59 2.85 -16.56
C ALA A 167 -2.56 1.73 -16.35
N ARG A 168 -2.40 1.22 -15.12
CA ARG A 168 -1.54 0.05 -14.80
C ARG A 168 -2.00 -1.20 -15.54
N LEU A 169 -3.30 -1.37 -15.73
CA LEU A 169 -3.88 -2.48 -16.51
C LEU A 169 -3.86 -2.23 -18.03
N GLY A 170 -3.26 -1.12 -18.48
CA GLY A 170 -3.18 -0.74 -19.89
C GLY A 170 -4.46 -0.13 -20.46
N ASP A 171 -5.46 0.16 -19.63
CA ASP A 171 -6.73 0.78 -20.03
C ASP A 171 -6.64 2.30 -19.95
N LEU A 172 -5.86 2.86 -20.87
CA LEU A 172 -5.63 4.30 -20.91
C LEU A 172 -6.91 5.13 -21.14
N PRO A 173 -7.86 4.72 -22.03
CA PRO A 173 -9.12 5.44 -22.17
C PRO A 173 -9.92 5.47 -20.87
N ALA A 174 -10.13 4.33 -20.19
CA ALA A 174 -10.84 4.32 -18.92
C ALA A 174 -10.11 5.16 -17.86
N SER A 175 -8.79 5.13 -17.85
CA SER A 175 -8.00 5.99 -16.96
C SER A 175 -8.24 7.48 -17.20
N GLU A 176 -8.38 7.91 -18.45
CA GLU A 176 -8.68 9.31 -18.78
C GLU A 176 -10.10 9.67 -18.35
N ASP A 177 -11.07 8.78 -18.57
CA ASP A 177 -12.46 8.98 -18.15
C ASP A 177 -12.58 9.13 -16.61
N TRP A 178 -11.91 8.25 -15.85
CA TRP A 178 -11.86 8.37 -14.38
C TRP A 178 -11.22 9.66 -13.89
N PHE A 179 -10.23 10.15 -14.63
CA PHE A 179 -9.45 11.33 -14.25
C PHE A 179 -10.12 12.65 -14.67
N ALA A 180 -10.96 12.64 -15.70
CA ALA A 180 -11.57 13.83 -16.30
C ALA A 180 -12.32 14.73 -15.30
N PRO A 181 -13.09 14.20 -14.32
CA PRO A 181 -13.83 15.04 -13.38
C PRO A 181 -12.97 15.67 -12.26
N CYS A 182 -11.67 15.38 -12.18
CA CYS A 182 -10.81 15.88 -11.10
C CYS A 182 -10.42 17.35 -11.32
N ASP A 183 -10.41 18.14 -10.23
CA ASP A 183 -10.03 19.54 -10.24
C ASP A 183 -8.49 19.71 -10.27
N PRO A 184 -7.91 20.33 -11.33
CA PRO A 184 -6.48 20.65 -11.39
C PRO A 184 -6.01 21.74 -10.43
N ARG A 185 -6.94 22.48 -9.80
CA ARG A 185 -6.67 23.66 -8.96
C ARG A 185 -7.27 23.53 -7.56
N SER A 186 -7.40 22.32 -7.05
CA SER A 186 -7.88 22.06 -5.68
C SER A 186 -7.18 22.93 -4.63
N TYR A 187 -7.94 23.36 -3.62
CA TYR A 187 -7.45 24.05 -2.42
C TYR A 187 -7.10 23.10 -1.29
N ASP A 188 -7.44 21.83 -1.42
CA ASP A 188 -7.09 20.77 -0.49
C ASP A 188 -5.78 20.09 -0.97
N LEU A 189 -4.79 20.03 -0.08
CA LEU A 189 -3.45 19.49 -0.38
C LEU A 189 -3.49 18.02 -0.81
N HIS A 190 -4.34 17.19 -0.20
CA HIS A 190 -4.46 15.79 -0.58
C HIS A 190 -5.04 15.62 -1.98
N ALA A 191 -6.09 16.36 -2.32
CA ALA A 191 -6.70 16.34 -3.63
C ALA A 191 -5.79 16.95 -4.72
N ASP A 192 -5.06 18.04 -4.45
CA ASP A 192 -4.07 18.62 -5.39
C ASP A 192 -2.91 17.64 -5.63
N SER A 193 -2.36 17.07 -4.55
CA SER A 193 -1.28 16.08 -4.64
C SER A 193 -1.71 14.83 -5.40
N ALA A 194 -2.93 14.33 -5.16
CA ALA A 194 -3.48 13.19 -5.88
C ALA A 194 -3.70 13.49 -7.36
N TYR A 195 -4.20 14.70 -7.71
CA TYR A 195 -4.30 15.14 -9.09
C TYR A 195 -2.94 15.15 -9.77
N ARG A 196 -1.95 15.83 -9.17
CA ARG A 196 -0.60 15.95 -9.71
C ARG A 196 0.10 14.62 -9.88
N CYS A 197 0.00 13.76 -8.87
CA CYS A 197 0.54 12.40 -8.91
C CYS A 197 -0.09 11.59 -10.06
N THR A 198 -1.41 11.66 -10.22
CA THR A 198 -2.13 10.96 -11.30
C THR A 198 -1.76 11.51 -12.67
N ALA A 199 -1.79 12.82 -12.87
CA ALA A 199 -1.40 13.43 -14.14
C ALA A 199 0.06 13.08 -14.53
N ALA A 200 0.98 13.08 -13.56
CA ALA A 200 2.36 12.64 -13.76
C ALA A 200 2.48 11.15 -14.12
N TYR A 201 1.67 10.31 -13.47
CA TYR A 201 1.58 8.89 -13.78
C TYR A 201 1.11 8.67 -15.22
N LEU A 202 0.01 9.32 -15.63
CA LEU A 202 -0.51 9.22 -17.00
C LEU A 202 0.45 9.79 -18.04
N ALA A 203 1.13 10.89 -17.73
CA ALA A 203 2.18 11.43 -18.58
C ALA A 203 3.33 10.41 -18.74
N THR A 204 3.71 9.69 -17.69
CA THR A 204 4.71 8.63 -17.74
C THR A 204 4.26 7.46 -18.63
N VAL A 205 3.03 6.97 -18.46
CA VAL A 205 2.45 5.91 -19.31
C VAL A 205 2.43 6.33 -20.78
N LYS A 206 2.06 7.59 -21.05
CA LYS A 206 2.05 8.20 -22.40
C LYS A 206 3.43 8.59 -22.93
N ARG A 207 4.51 8.35 -22.17
CA ARG A 207 5.90 8.74 -22.49
C ARG A 207 6.10 10.24 -22.73
N LYS A 208 5.31 11.09 -22.06
CA LYS A 208 5.38 12.56 -22.08
C LYS A 208 6.16 13.06 -20.85
N PHE A 209 7.46 12.83 -20.82
CA PHE A 209 8.28 13.02 -19.62
C PHE A 209 8.44 14.49 -19.21
N GLU A 210 8.42 15.41 -20.16
CA GLU A 210 8.38 16.85 -19.88
C GLU A 210 7.12 17.22 -19.09
N GLY A 211 5.97 16.63 -19.44
CA GLY A 211 4.70 16.84 -18.75
C GLY A 211 4.73 16.38 -17.28
N VAL A 212 5.50 15.33 -16.97
CA VAL A 212 5.75 14.91 -15.57
C VAL A 212 6.40 16.03 -14.77
N LEU A 213 7.44 16.65 -15.32
CA LEU A 213 8.17 17.74 -14.66
C LEU A 213 7.36 19.04 -14.62
N THR A 214 6.49 19.29 -15.60
CA THR A 214 5.54 20.41 -15.56
C THR A 214 4.59 20.29 -14.38
N VAL A 215 4.07 19.09 -14.12
CA VAL A 215 3.05 18.88 -13.08
C VAL A 215 3.63 18.72 -11.68
N LEU A 216 4.77 18.02 -11.54
CA LEU A 216 5.43 17.75 -10.26
C LEU A 216 6.54 18.75 -9.91
N GLY A 217 6.89 19.64 -10.82
CA GLY A 217 8.06 20.49 -10.71
C GLY A 217 9.38 19.74 -10.98
N PRO A 218 10.48 20.47 -11.24
CA PRO A 218 11.75 19.89 -11.64
C PRO A 218 12.51 19.17 -10.51
N GLN A 219 12.16 19.41 -9.25
CA GLN A 219 12.83 18.85 -8.07
C GLN A 219 11.87 18.73 -6.89
N ALA A 220 12.25 17.96 -5.87
CA ALA A 220 11.54 17.92 -4.59
C ALA A 220 11.34 19.31 -3.98
N GLY A 221 10.17 19.55 -3.39
CA GLY A 221 9.81 20.84 -2.76
C GLY A 221 9.50 21.99 -3.72
N ALA A 222 9.62 21.81 -5.04
CA ALA A 222 9.21 22.83 -6.01
C ALA A 222 7.72 23.17 -5.91
N LEU A 223 6.91 22.17 -5.55
CA LEU A 223 5.47 22.28 -5.30
C LEU A 223 5.14 21.58 -3.97
N PRO A 224 4.14 22.07 -3.21
CA PRO A 224 3.66 21.38 -2.02
C PRO A 224 3.03 20.04 -2.42
N MET A 225 3.34 18.99 -1.67
CA MET A 225 2.91 17.62 -1.93
C MET A 225 2.65 16.92 -0.60
N CYS A 226 1.63 16.06 -0.53
CA CYS A 226 1.42 15.22 0.63
C CYS A 226 2.52 14.16 0.79
N ASP A 227 3.01 14.02 2.03
CA ASP A 227 4.02 13.04 2.43
C ASP A 227 3.75 11.60 1.94
N ASN A 228 2.48 11.18 1.91
CA ASN A 228 2.12 9.81 1.52
C ASN A 228 2.23 9.55 0.01
N LEU A 229 2.24 10.59 -0.82
CA LEU A 229 2.40 10.49 -2.29
C LEU A 229 3.82 10.83 -2.74
N ASP A 230 4.58 11.51 -1.88
CA ASP A 230 5.94 11.97 -2.13
C ASP A 230 6.90 10.89 -2.65
N PRO A 231 6.91 9.65 -2.10
CA PRO A 231 7.78 8.58 -2.60
C PRO A 231 7.47 8.19 -4.05
N LEU A 232 6.18 8.07 -4.40
CA LEU A 232 5.77 7.75 -5.77
C LEU A 232 6.10 8.92 -6.72
N CYS A 233 5.82 10.16 -6.32
CA CYS A 233 6.15 11.34 -7.09
C CYS A 233 7.66 11.50 -7.32
N ALA A 234 8.50 11.15 -6.33
CA ALA A 234 9.95 11.14 -6.50
C ALA A 234 10.40 10.11 -7.54
N VAL A 235 9.81 8.91 -7.54
CA VAL A 235 10.09 7.88 -8.57
C VAL A 235 9.67 8.35 -9.95
N LEU A 236 8.47 8.94 -10.10
CA LEU A 236 7.99 9.47 -11.38
C LEU A 236 8.89 10.61 -11.89
N ARG A 237 9.28 11.55 -11.02
CA ARG A 237 10.18 12.66 -11.34
C ARG A 237 11.57 12.17 -11.74
N ALA A 238 12.14 11.22 -10.98
CA ALA A 238 13.42 10.62 -11.30
C ALA A 238 13.40 9.86 -12.63
N ASN A 239 12.32 9.12 -12.90
CA ASN A 239 12.12 8.46 -14.20
C ASN A 239 12.07 9.48 -15.33
N ALA A 240 11.35 10.59 -15.17
CA ALA A 240 11.30 11.64 -16.18
C ALA A 240 12.69 12.23 -16.47
N HIS A 241 13.48 12.55 -15.44
CA HIS A 241 14.88 13.00 -15.60
C HIS A 241 15.75 11.97 -16.32
N GLU A 242 15.66 10.69 -15.96
CA GLU A 242 16.42 9.62 -16.62
C GLU A 242 16.05 9.52 -18.11
N ARG A 243 14.76 9.64 -18.45
CA ARG A 243 14.27 9.55 -19.83
C ARG A 243 14.64 10.75 -20.68
N LEU A 244 14.83 11.91 -20.05
CA LEU A 244 15.35 13.13 -20.68
C LEU A 244 16.89 13.18 -20.72
N GLY A 245 17.57 12.14 -20.23
CA GLY A 245 19.03 12.01 -20.28
C GLY A 245 19.78 12.62 -19.09
N ASP A 246 19.09 13.20 -18.11
CA ASP A 246 19.68 13.78 -16.91
C ASP A 246 19.78 12.75 -15.77
N LEU A 247 20.71 11.80 -15.93
CA LEU A 247 20.94 10.75 -14.93
C LEU A 247 21.42 11.31 -13.58
N GLY A 248 22.05 12.47 -13.58
CA GLY A 248 22.54 13.15 -12.39
C GLY A 248 21.36 13.57 -11.51
N LYS A 249 20.41 14.33 -12.08
CA LYS A 249 19.18 14.73 -11.37
C LYS A 249 18.33 13.54 -10.98
N ALA A 250 18.18 12.55 -11.88
CA ALA A 250 17.42 11.34 -11.58
C ALA A 250 17.96 10.60 -10.33
N THR A 251 19.28 10.43 -10.25
CA THR A 251 19.93 9.78 -9.10
C THR A 251 19.80 10.62 -7.83
N ALA A 252 19.99 11.93 -7.93
CA ALA A 252 19.90 12.83 -6.78
C ALA A 252 18.48 12.83 -6.17
N GLU A 253 17.46 12.85 -7.02
CA GLU A 253 16.05 12.79 -6.61
C GLU A 253 15.73 11.51 -5.82
N LEU A 254 16.12 10.34 -6.34
CA LEU A 254 15.90 9.07 -5.64
C LEU A 254 16.71 8.97 -4.35
N SER A 255 18.00 9.35 -4.35
CA SER A 255 18.81 9.33 -3.13
C SER A 255 18.22 10.23 -2.06
N SER A 256 17.77 11.45 -2.42
CA SER A 256 17.12 12.35 -1.48
C SER A 256 15.82 11.75 -0.92
N ALA A 257 14.99 11.12 -1.77
CA ALA A 257 13.78 10.44 -1.31
C ALA A 257 14.08 9.27 -0.35
N MET A 258 15.12 8.48 -0.63
CA MET A 258 15.55 7.37 0.23
C MET A 258 16.07 7.84 1.60
N GLU A 259 16.74 9.00 1.65
CA GLU A 259 17.32 9.53 2.90
C GLU A 259 16.29 10.21 3.81
N ARG A 260 15.16 10.68 3.28
CA ARG A 260 14.14 11.42 4.03
C ARG A 260 13.34 10.54 5.01
N MET A 261 13.27 9.25 4.78
CA MET A 261 12.46 8.32 5.58
C MET A 261 13.33 7.20 6.16
N PRO A 262 13.07 6.72 7.39
CA PRO A 262 13.81 5.61 7.99
C PRO A 262 13.85 4.35 7.10
N ASP A 263 12.71 4.00 6.50
CA ASP A 263 12.56 2.84 5.59
C ASP A 263 12.52 3.26 4.12
N GLY A 264 13.08 4.44 3.82
CA GLY A 264 13.03 5.04 2.48
C GLY A 264 13.64 4.17 1.37
N PRO A 265 14.80 3.53 1.56
CA PRO A 265 15.39 2.67 0.54
C PRO A 265 14.50 1.48 0.16
N GLU A 266 13.86 0.84 1.14
CA GLU A 266 12.97 -0.31 0.96
C GLU A 266 11.64 0.11 0.32
N LEU A 267 11.08 1.24 0.75
CA LEU A 267 9.84 1.79 0.16
C LEU A 267 10.03 2.17 -1.32
N ILE A 268 11.13 2.85 -1.65
CA ILE A 268 11.42 3.23 -3.05
C ILE A 268 11.66 1.98 -3.91
N GLU A 269 12.36 0.96 -3.38
CA GLU A 269 12.51 -0.32 -4.07
C GLU A 269 11.16 -0.98 -4.36
N GLN A 270 10.27 -1.02 -3.36
CA GLN A 270 8.93 -1.58 -3.52
C GLN A 270 8.15 -0.83 -4.60
N ILE A 271 8.20 0.50 -4.63
CA ILE A 271 7.50 1.32 -5.64
C ILE A 271 8.07 1.06 -7.04
N VAL A 272 9.40 1.03 -7.20
CA VAL A 272 10.03 0.73 -8.49
C VAL A 272 9.64 -0.66 -8.98
N ARG A 273 9.58 -1.64 -8.06
CA ARG A 273 9.19 -3.02 -8.39
C ARG A 273 7.71 -3.14 -8.75
N SER A 274 6.81 -2.48 -8.03
CA SER A 274 5.37 -2.52 -8.32
C SER A 274 4.99 -1.79 -9.61
N HIS A 275 5.89 -0.93 -10.12
CA HIS A 275 5.73 -0.18 -11.37
C HIS A 275 6.77 -0.60 -12.43
N ALA A 276 7.16 -1.88 -12.45
CA ALA A 276 8.15 -2.39 -13.39
C ALA A 276 7.71 -2.26 -14.85
N ASP A 277 6.40 -2.25 -15.12
CA ASP A 277 5.74 -2.01 -16.40
C ASP A 277 6.06 -0.62 -16.97
N LEU A 278 6.18 0.40 -16.11
CA LEU A 278 6.61 1.75 -16.51
C LEU A 278 8.09 1.80 -16.90
N ALA A 279 8.83 0.70 -16.67
CA ALA A 279 10.29 0.64 -16.83
C ALA A 279 10.98 1.81 -16.12
N ALA A 280 10.48 2.17 -14.93
CA ALA A 280 10.93 3.34 -14.19
C ALA A 280 12.34 3.14 -13.61
N CYS A 281 13.16 4.19 -13.71
CA CYS A 281 14.40 4.33 -12.94
C CYS A 281 15.44 3.20 -13.11
N ARG A 282 15.49 2.51 -14.27
CA ARG A 282 16.34 1.32 -14.47
C ARG A 282 17.81 1.58 -14.17
N ARG A 283 18.31 2.79 -14.48
CA ARG A 283 19.74 3.13 -14.31
C ARG A 283 19.98 3.93 -13.03
N CYS A 284 19.13 4.91 -12.76
CA CYS A 284 19.33 5.82 -11.64
C CYS A 284 19.07 5.14 -10.29
N TYR A 285 18.18 4.13 -10.22
CA TYR A 285 17.90 3.39 -8.98
C TYR A 285 19.14 2.66 -8.44
N VAL A 286 19.84 1.89 -9.28
CA VAL A 286 21.06 1.16 -8.88
C VAL A 286 22.13 2.12 -8.37
N SER A 287 22.27 3.27 -9.05
CA SER A 287 23.22 4.31 -8.66
C SER A 287 22.84 4.97 -7.33
N ALA A 288 21.55 5.24 -7.11
CA ALA A 288 21.03 5.83 -5.88
C ALA A 288 21.21 4.87 -4.70
N ARG A 289 20.83 3.60 -4.84
CA ARG A 289 20.97 2.56 -3.79
C ARG A 289 22.43 2.38 -3.38
N SER A 290 23.33 2.28 -4.37
CA SER A 290 24.78 2.12 -4.11
C SER A 290 25.35 3.27 -3.25
N LYS A 291 24.87 4.51 -3.45
CA LYS A 291 25.28 5.67 -2.64
C LYS A 291 24.83 5.52 -1.18
N ILE A 292 23.58 5.10 -0.95
CA ILE A 292 23.03 4.91 0.39
C ILE A 292 23.78 3.81 1.15
N ASP A 293 24.00 2.67 0.50
CA ASP A 293 24.70 1.53 1.11
C ASP A 293 26.15 1.89 1.45
N GLY A 294 26.85 2.59 0.55
CA GLY A 294 28.21 3.09 0.79
C GLY A 294 28.29 4.08 1.96
N SER A 295 27.32 5.00 2.08
CA SER A 295 27.27 5.96 3.19
C SER A 295 27.10 5.28 4.56
N THR A 296 26.35 4.17 4.61
CA THR A 296 26.07 3.42 5.83
C THR A 296 27.32 2.68 6.33
N VAL A 297 28.13 2.15 5.42
CA VAL A 297 29.41 1.50 5.75
C VAL A 297 30.38 2.50 6.40
N ILE A 298 30.50 3.71 5.82
CA ILE A 298 31.39 4.76 6.34
C ILE A 298 30.95 5.22 7.74
N LYS A 299 29.65 5.44 7.97
CA LYS A 299 29.12 5.83 9.29
C LYS A 299 29.40 4.77 10.36
N LYS A 300 29.26 3.47 10.04
CA LYS A 300 29.57 2.37 10.97
C LYS A 300 31.07 2.29 11.28
N ALA A 301 31.94 2.45 10.28
CA ALA A 301 33.39 2.44 10.47
C ALA A 301 33.87 3.62 11.36
N GLY A 302 33.35 4.83 11.13
CA GLY A 302 33.68 6.01 11.94
C GLY A 302 33.27 5.87 13.41
N LYS A 303 32.09 5.31 13.68
CA LYS A 303 31.62 5.09 15.06
C LYS A 303 32.45 4.02 15.78
N GLY A 304 32.89 2.97 15.08
CA GLY A 304 33.78 1.94 15.63
C GLY A 304 35.17 2.48 16.00
N ALA A 305 35.74 3.35 15.16
CA ALA A 305 37.03 3.97 15.44
C ALA A 305 36.97 4.98 16.60
N ALA A 306 35.88 5.73 16.74
CA ALA A 306 35.67 6.64 17.87
C ALA A 306 35.49 5.88 19.20
N ALA A 307 34.72 4.79 19.20
CA ALA A 307 34.56 3.93 20.37
C ALA A 307 35.89 3.26 20.80
N ALA A 308 36.73 2.85 19.84
CA ALA A 308 38.05 2.30 20.12
C ALA A 308 39.03 3.31 20.74
N ARG A 309 38.89 4.61 20.42
CA ARG A 309 39.72 5.68 21.01
C ARG A 309 39.24 6.15 22.39
N ALA A 310 37.98 5.91 22.74
CA ALA A 310 37.39 6.37 24.00
C ALA A 310 37.74 5.50 25.22
N GLY A 311 38.69 4.56 25.14
CA GLY A 311 39.26 3.87 26.30
C GLY A 311 38.24 3.21 27.21
N SER A 312 37.20 2.57 26.65
CA SER A 312 36.24 1.83 27.47
C SER A 312 36.96 0.68 28.21
N PRO A 313 36.82 0.56 29.54
CA PRO A 313 37.47 -0.50 30.30
C PRO A 313 36.99 -1.87 29.80
N PRO A 314 37.86 -2.90 29.83
CA PRO A 314 37.52 -4.23 29.34
C PRO A 314 36.29 -4.77 30.09
N PRO A 315 35.31 -5.35 29.38
CA PRO A 315 34.15 -5.93 30.04
C PRO A 315 34.59 -7.10 30.94
N PRO A 316 33.98 -7.26 32.14
CA PRO A 316 34.31 -8.36 33.03
C PRO A 316 33.99 -9.70 32.38
N ALA A 317 34.94 -10.62 32.46
CA ALA A 317 34.84 -11.98 31.94
C ALA A 317 33.66 -12.71 32.58
N SER A 318 32.53 -12.79 31.87
CA SER A 318 31.40 -13.64 32.23
C SER A 318 31.16 -14.71 31.17
N THR A 319 31.17 -15.93 31.69
CA THR A 319 30.88 -17.24 31.11
C THR A 319 29.83 -17.27 29.99
N ARG A 320 30.29 -17.38 28.75
CA ARG A 320 29.47 -17.85 27.62
C ARG A 320 29.11 -19.33 27.83
N ARG A 321 27.95 -19.61 28.42
CA ARG A 321 27.28 -20.91 28.25
C ARG A 321 26.71 -20.98 26.83
N ARG A 322 27.41 -21.67 25.94
CA ARG A 322 26.83 -22.18 24.68
C ARG A 322 25.89 -23.32 25.04
N ALA A 323 24.60 -23.17 24.76
CA ALA A 323 23.66 -24.29 24.72
C ALA A 323 22.68 -24.08 23.55
N LEU A 324 22.46 -25.19 22.83
CA LEU A 324 21.51 -25.44 21.75
C LEU A 324 21.84 -24.92 20.34
N PRO A 325 22.56 -25.76 19.56
CA PRO A 325 22.24 -26.01 18.16
C PRO A 325 21.59 -27.39 17.90
N TRP A 326 21.50 -28.28 18.90
CA TRP A 326 21.13 -29.69 18.69
C TRP A 326 19.62 -29.97 18.49
N MET A 327 18.74 -29.07 18.95
CA MET A 327 17.29 -29.32 18.87
C MET A 327 16.70 -29.04 17.48
N ILE A 328 17.31 -28.13 16.70
CA ILE A 328 16.85 -27.76 15.35
C ILE A 328 17.23 -28.86 14.33
N LEU A 329 18.39 -29.50 14.51
CA LEU A 329 18.85 -30.61 13.66
C LEU A 329 17.99 -31.88 13.80
N SER A 330 17.37 -32.11 14.95
CA SER A 330 16.58 -33.33 15.20
C SER A 330 15.20 -33.29 14.54
N VAL A 331 14.58 -32.09 14.44
CA VAL A 331 13.27 -31.90 13.79
C VAL A 331 13.39 -31.92 12.27
N ALA A 332 14.48 -31.37 11.73
CA ALA A 332 14.74 -31.40 10.28
C ALA A 332 14.97 -32.84 9.77
N PHE A 333 15.62 -33.70 10.57
CA PHE A 333 15.87 -35.09 10.18
C PHE A 333 14.60 -35.96 10.17
N LEU A 334 13.65 -35.71 11.07
CA LEU A 334 12.38 -36.44 11.12
C LEU A 334 11.46 -36.09 9.94
N VAL A 335 11.47 -34.83 9.49
CA VAL A 335 10.68 -34.38 8.34
C VAL A 335 11.25 -34.92 7.03
N LEU A 336 12.58 -34.99 6.88
CA LEU A 336 13.22 -35.59 5.71
C LEU A 336 13.05 -37.11 5.61
N TYR A 337 12.97 -37.80 6.74
CA TYR A 337 12.75 -39.25 6.77
C TYR A 337 11.31 -39.63 6.36
N LEU A 338 10.31 -38.82 6.73
CA LEU A 338 8.91 -39.09 6.40
C LEU A 338 8.51 -38.74 4.96
N VAL A 339 9.31 -37.93 4.26
CA VAL A 339 9.03 -37.51 2.87
C VAL A 339 9.65 -38.47 1.84
N THR A 340 10.54 -39.38 2.25
CA THR A 340 11.32 -40.22 1.33
C THR A 340 10.87 -41.67 1.20
N GLU A 341 9.85 -42.13 1.94
CA GLU A 341 9.29 -43.47 1.70
C GLU A 341 8.19 -43.45 0.61
N PRO A 342 8.35 -44.21 -0.48
CA PRO A 342 7.29 -44.38 -1.46
C PRO A 342 6.17 -45.24 -0.86
N ALA A 343 4.94 -44.73 -0.91
CA ALA A 343 3.75 -45.40 -0.40
C ALA A 343 3.61 -46.80 -1.03
N SER A 344 3.79 -47.84 -0.22
CA SER A 344 3.40 -49.20 -0.58
C SER A 344 1.88 -49.33 -0.37
N THR A 345 1.20 -49.79 -1.42
CA THR A 345 -0.25 -49.95 -1.45
C THR A 345 -0.68 -51.20 -0.68
N THR A 346 -1.21 -51.01 0.53
CA THR A 346 -1.93 -52.08 1.25
C THR A 346 -3.43 -52.00 0.97
N SER A 347 -4.04 -53.16 0.72
CA SER A 347 -5.38 -53.37 0.16
C SER A 347 -6.57 -53.18 1.12
N SER A 348 -6.42 -52.42 2.20
CA SER A 348 -7.52 -52.09 3.11
C SER A 348 -7.68 -50.58 3.14
N GLY A 349 -8.73 -50.08 2.48
CA GLY A 349 -9.00 -48.66 2.21
C GLY A 349 -9.24 -47.79 3.43
N GLN A 350 -8.20 -47.54 4.21
CA GLN A 350 -8.17 -46.49 5.23
C GLN A 350 -6.94 -45.61 4.95
N ARG A 351 -7.15 -44.52 4.21
CA ARG A 351 -6.15 -43.46 4.10
C ARG A 351 -6.12 -42.73 5.44
N ILE A 352 -5.11 -43.00 6.26
CA ILE A 352 -4.77 -42.09 7.36
C ILE A 352 -4.15 -40.87 6.70
N ASP A 353 -4.85 -39.73 6.75
CA ASP A 353 -4.35 -38.47 6.24
C ASP A 353 -3.10 -38.08 7.04
N VAL A 354 -1.92 -38.33 6.45
CA VAL A 354 -0.60 -37.94 6.98
C VAL A 354 -0.58 -36.43 7.28
N PHE A 355 -1.39 -35.65 6.56
CA PHE A 355 -1.58 -34.22 6.80
C PHE A 355 -2.17 -33.91 8.18
N PHE A 356 -3.16 -34.67 8.65
CA PHE A 356 -3.75 -34.50 9.97
C PHE A 356 -2.78 -34.91 11.09
N PHE A 357 -1.96 -35.92 10.86
CA PHE A 357 -0.97 -36.37 11.84
C PHE A 357 0.17 -35.35 12.00
N VAL A 358 0.67 -34.77 10.90
CA VAL A 358 1.69 -33.71 10.92
C VAL A 358 1.16 -32.44 11.60
N LEU A 359 -0.10 -32.08 11.35
CA LEU A 359 -0.75 -30.97 12.05
C LEU A 359 -0.89 -31.25 13.55
N ALA A 360 -1.39 -32.42 13.95
CA ALA A 360 -1.55 -32.77 15.36
C ALA A 360 -0.22 -32.76 16.14
N VAL A 361 0.87 -33.26 15.55
CA VAL A 361 2.20 -33.25 16.18
C VAL A 361 2.79 -31.84 16.26
N SER A 362 2.58 -31.02 15.23
CA SER A 362 3.07 -29.63 15.19
C SER A 362 2.40 -28.73 16.23
N PHE A 363 1.14 -29.02 16.60
CA PHE A 363 0.43 -28.30 17.67
C PHE A 363 0.69 -28.86 19.07
N ALA A 364 0.95 -30.17 19.22
CA ALA A 364 1.18 -30.77 20.53
C ALA A 364 2.54 -30.40 21.14
N LEU A 365 3.59 -30.26 20.32
CA LEU A 365 4.96 -30.00 20.80
C LEU A 365 5.15 -28.62 21.48
N PRO A 366 4.64 -27.50 20.93
CA PRO A 366 4.70 -26.20 21.59
C PRO A 366 3.94 -26.16 22.92
N VAL A 367 2.79 -26.84 22.98
CA VAL A 367 1.95 -26.91 24.19
C VAL A 367 2.64 -27.73 25.28
N CYS A 368 3.20 -28.90 24.93
CA CYS A 368 4.00 -29.69 25.89
C CYS A 368 5.25 -28.94 26.38
N PHE A 369 5.90 -28.15 25.52
CA PHE A 369 7.06 -27.34 25.91
C PHE A 369 6.67 -26.21 26.87
N LEU A 370 5.54 -25.53 26.63
CA LEU A 370 5.00 -24.51 27.52
C LEU A 370 4.62 -25.10 28.88
N LEU A 371 3.94 -26.25 28.91
CA LEU A 371 3.57 -26.97 30.14
C LEU A 371 4.80 -27.45 30.92
N TRP A 372 5.85 -27.91 30.22
CA TRP A 372 7.12 -28.28 30.83
C TRP A 372 7.84 -27.07 31.45
N LYS A 373 7.84 -25.92 30.76
CA LYS A 373 8.42 -24.66 31.27
C LYS A 373 7.68 -24.16 32.51
N GLN A 374 6.35 -24.26 32.51
CA GLN A 374 5.50 -23.92 33.67
C GLN A 374 5.77 -24.83 34.88
N ARG A 375 6.02 -26.13 34.66
CA ARG A 375 6.38 -27.08 35.72
C ARG A 375 7.77 -26.83 36.32
N ARG A 376 8.74 -26.37 35.54
CA ARG A 376 10.08 -26.02 36.05
C ARG A 376 10.13 -24.68 36.79
N GLY A 377 9.23 -23.75 36.48
CA GLY A 377 9.15 -22.45 37.15
C GLY A 377 8.65 -22.51 38.61
N ARG A 378 8.01 -23.61 39.04
CA ARG A 378 7.46 -23.80 40.40
C ARG A 378 8.40 -24.48 41.41
N LYS A 379 9.66 -24.76 41.03
CA LYS A 379 10.69 -25.27 41.95
C LYS A 379 11.86 -24.29 42.06
N ARG A 380 11.57 -23.07 42.49
CA ARG A 380 12.52 -22.13 43.07
C ARG A 380 11.86 -21.36 44.18
#